data_AF-A0A017T9J1-F1
#
_entry.id   AF-A0A017T9J1-F1
#
_cell.length_a   1.000
_cell.length_b   1.000
_cell.length_c   1.000
_cell.angle_alpha   90.00
_cell.angle_beta   90.00
_cell.angle_gamma   90.00
#
_symmetry.space_group_name_H-M   'P 1'
#
loop_
_entity.id
_entity.type
_entity.pdbx_description
1 polymer ?
#
loop_
_entity_poly.entity_id
_entity_poly.type
_entity_poly.pdbx_seq_one_letter_code
_entity_poly.pdbx_strand_id
1 'polypeptide(L)'
;MAGLLLFTSLAAFSGCTRPEEGTSGEAVPPVPASAASGTTPPAGAGTSTALTPPSDGGAEAAAPAGEGVPPGSAEGAGTQGAPPAGQTMPGPPDVDGDGFPGSSKGCPADMVLVAGNYCPEVLQSCLRHHDEYERDQEKKKQKQDKGEAAGSSTVSERCLEYRAPTECLSKKREPMRFCADRYEWPNKKGELPALLISWTDAKKTCESVGKRLCTEDEFNFACEGEEMLPYTNGYVRDPAKCSIDKPYRKREHKLRKYDRCMKDPRCKAELERLDQRLPVGSLPACVSPFGVYDLNGNINEWVERPGKKYPDRSGLKGGWWGPVRGRCRPTVGFHKEDDYGYEEGFRCCKDAEP
;
A
#
# COMPACT_ATOMS: atom_id res chain seq x y z
N MET A 1 66.19 -17.87 34.85
CA MET A 1 64.72 -18.10 34.86
C MET A 1 64.01 -16.75 34.98
N ALA A 2 62.72 -16.71 34.64
CA ALA A 2 61.80 -15.55 34.55
C ALA A 2 62.09 -14.33 35.46
N GLY A 3 61.76 -13.09 35.08
CA GLY A 3 60.96 -12.63 33.93
C GLY A 3 60.24 -11.34 34.35
N LEU A 4 60.61 -10.19 33.77
CA LEU A 4 60.56 -8.90 34.47
C LEU A 4 59.24 -8.12 34.33
N LEU A 5 58.94 -7.32 35.35
CA LEU A 5 57.86 -6.32 35.42
C LEU A 5 57.91 -5.28 34.28
N LEU A 6 56.75 -4.74 33.90
CA LEU A 6 56.64 -3.45 33.19
C LEU A 6 55.91 -2.41 34.05
N PHE A 7 56.49 -1.22 34.13
CA PHE A 7 55.88 -0.02 34.72
C PHE A 7 55.47 0.99 33.63
N THR A 8 54.54 1.86 33.99
CA THR A 8 53.93 2.94 33.20
C THR A 8 54.84 4.15 32.97
N SER A 9 54.68 4.88 31.86
CA SER A 9 54.53 6.37 31.88
C SER A 9 54.06 6.97 30.54
N LEU A 10 53.64 8.25 30.58
CA LEU A 10 53.12 9.09 29.50
C LEU A 10 54.24 9.82 28.71
N ALA A 11 53.95 10.25 27.47
CA ALA A 11 53.96 11.67 27.05
C ALA A 11 53.72 11.84 25.52
N ALA A 12 53.24 13.02 25.10
CA ALA A 12 53.03 13.41 23.70
C ALA A 12 54.10 14.40 23.22
N PHE A 13 54.30 14.57 21.89
CA PHE A 13 54.67 15.85 21.27
C PHE A 13 54.48 15.87 19.73
N SER A 14 54.56 17.08 19.17
CA SER A 14 54.14 17.52 17.81
C SER A 14 55.03 17.12 16.63
N GLY A 15 54.42 17.12 15.44
CA GLY A 15 54.85 18.04 14.36
C GLY A 15 55.48 17.46 13.08
N CYS A 16 55.19 18.15 11.96
CA CYS A 16 55.89 18.10 10.66
C CYS A 16 55.78 16.77 9.85
N THR A 17 55.76 16.73 8.52
CA THR A 17 55.62 17.74 7.44
C THR A 17 55.21 17.01 6.15
N ARG A 18 54.45 17.67 5.27
CA ARG A 18 54.23 17.20 3.88
C ARG A 18 55.41 17.61 2.97
N PRO A 19 55.74 16.83 1.93
CA PRO A 19 56.35 17.35 0.72
C PRO A 19 55.29 17.70 -0.34
N GLU A 20 55.46 18.84 -0.99
CA GLU A 20 54.97 19.12 -2.34
C GLU A 20 56.02 18.55 -3.36
N GLU A 21 55.97 18.69 -4.70
CA GLU A 21 55.25 19.63 -5.58
C GLU A 21 55.35 19.16 -7.06
N GLY A 22 54.39 19.60 -7.89
CA GLY A 22 54.62 20.06 -9.28
C GLY A 22 54.78 19.01 -10.41
N THR A 23 54.47 19.27 -11.68
CA THR A 23 53.83 20.39 -12.45
C THR A 23 53.18 19.74 -13.71
N SER A 24 52.34 20.34 -14.58
CA SER A 24 52.32 21.70 -15.17
C SER A 24 51.05 21.98 -16.00
N GLY A 25 50.64 23.26 -16.08
CA GLY A 25 50.08 23.97 -17.26
C GLY A 25 48.64 23.62 -17.73
N GLU A 26 47.77 24.54 -18.15
CA GLU A 26 47.90 25.97 -18.54
C GLU A 26 46.54 26.71 -18.30
N ALA A 27 46.48 28.06 -18.33
CA ALA A 27 45.34 28.81 -17.76
C ALA A 27 45.10 30.24 -18.33
N VAL A 28 43.99 30.89 -17.88
CA VAL A 28 43.67 32.36 -17.91
C VAL A 28 43.13 32.92 -19.26
N PRO A 29 42.29 34.01 -19.38
CA PRO A 29 41.68 34.96 -18.41
C PRO A 29 40.11 35.16 -18.46
N PRO A 30 39.53 36.08 -17.64
CA PRO A 30 38.10 36.48 -17.64
C PRO A 30 37.80 38.00 -17.90
N VAL A 31 36.50 38.39 -17.77
CA VAL A 31 35.92 39.78 -17.65
C VAL A 31 35.84 40.58 -19.00
N PRO A 32 34.82 41.43 -19.35
CA PRO A 32 34.00 42.31 -18.47
C PRO A 32 32.48 42.49 -18.77
N ALA A 33 31.87 43.46 -18.06
CA ALA A 33 30.42 43.73 -17.98
C ALA A 33 29.99 45.07 -18.63
N SER A 34 28.68 45.24 -18.89
CA SER A 34 28.00 46.56 -18.97
C SER A 34 26.47 46.45 -18.78
N ALA A 35 25.81 47.57 -18.46
CA ALA A 35 24.35 47.72 -18.23
C ALA A 35 23.58 48.01 -19.56
N ALA A 36 22.25 48.13 -19.67
CA ALA A 36 21.12 48.20 -18.71
C ALA A 36 19.89 47.48 -19.35
N SER A 37 18.59 47.63 -19.00
CA SER A 37 17.85 48.60 -18.17
C SER A 37 16.58 47.94 -17.56
N GLY A 38 15.70 48.71 -16.93
CA GLY A 38 14.63 48.19 -16.06
C GLY A 38 13.23 47.86 -16.63
N THR A 39 12.49 47.07 -15.85
CA THR A 39 11.09 47.34 -15.46
C THR A 39 10.68 46.42 -14.30
N THR A 40 10.08 46.99 -13.25
CA THR A 40 9.50 46.27 -12.10
C THR A 40 8.08 45.78 -12.44
N PRO A 41 7.57 44.70 -11.81
CA PRO A 41 6.65 44.89 -10.67
C PRO A 41 6.84 43.77 -9.59
N PRO A 42 5.93 43.50 -8.63
CA PRO A 42 6.23 43.75 -7.23
C PRO A 42 6.42 42.48 -6.37
N ALA A 43 7.06 42.67 -5.21
CA ALA A 43 7.15 41.63 -4.19
C ALA A 43 5.80 41.39 -3.49
N GLY A 44 5.28 40.16 -3.60
CA GLY A 44 4.22 39.65 -2.73
C GLY A 44 4.81 38.72 -1.67
N ALA A 45 4.96 39.22 -0.44
CA ALA A 45 5.41 38.39 0.69
C ALA A 45 4.30 37.42 1.10
N GLY A 46 4.40 36.17 0.65
CA GLY A 46 3.54 35.06 1.08
C GLY A 46 4.33 34.08 1.93
N THR A 47 4.30 34.24 3.25
CA THR A 47 4.82 33.23 4.19
C THR A 47 4.07 31.92 3.99
N SER A 48 4.75 30.91 3.44
CA SER A 48 4.23 29.55 3.36
C SER A 48 4.25 28.92 4.75
N THR A 49 3.19 29.18 5.53
CA THR A 49 2.90 28.41 6.74
C THR A 49 2.49 27.01 6.32
N ALA A 50 3.46 26.09 6.32
CA ALA A 50 3.19 24.66 6.27
C ALA A 50 2.34 24.28 7.49
N LEU A 51 1.03 24.17 7.30
CA LEU A 51 0.13 23.67 8.35
C LEU A 51 0.33 22.16 8.46
N THR A 52 1.12 21.78 9.45
CA THR A 52 1.10 20.44 10.05
C THR A 52 -0.34 20.10 10.42
N PRO A 53 -0.92 18.97 9.97
CA PRO A 53 -2.18 18.52 10.54
C PRO A 53 -1.91 18.13 12.02
N PRO A 54 -2.78 18.53 12.97
CA PRO A 54 -2.60 18.11 14.34
C PRO A 54 -2.81 16.60 14.46
N SER A 55 -1.90 15.95 15.18
CA SER A 55 -2.18 14.67 15.81
C SER A 55 -3.40 14.81 16.74
N ASP A 56 -4.31 13.83 16.70
CA ASP A 56 -5.57 13.78 17.48
C ASP A 56 -6.58 14.91 17.22
N GLY A 57 -7.48 14.68 16.25
CA GLY A 57 -8.72 15.44 16.10
C GLY A 57 -9.75 14.65 15.28
N GLY A 58 -10.83 14.20 15.92
CA GLY A 58 -11.92 13.54 15.21
C GLY A 58 -12.74 14.54 14.41
N ALA A 59 -12.74 14.43 13.07
CA ALA A 59 -13.59 15.25 12.21
C ALA A 59 -14.93 14.55 11.93
N GLU A 60 -16.01 15.31 11.99
CA GLU A 60 -17.37 14.78 11.86
C GLU A 60 -17.78 14.60 10.40
N ALA A 61 -18.12 13.37 10.02
CA ALA A 61 -19.02 13.15 8.89
C ALA A 61 -20.46 13.41 9.36
N ALA A 62 -21.13 14.37 8.72
CA ALA A 62 -22.57 14.58 8.81
C ALA A 62 -23.29 13.77 7.71
N ALA A 63 -24.39 13.12 8.06
CA ALA A 63 -25.21 12.34 7.14
C ALA A 63 -26.67 12.82 7.16
N PRO A 64 -27.38 12.84 6.02
CA PRO A 64 -28.83 13.04 6.00
C PRO A 64 -29.57 11.74 6.33
N ALA A 65 -30.76 11.87 6.91
CA ALA A 65 -31.65 10.74 7.22
C ALA A 65 -32.41 10.21 5.99
N GLY A 66 -32.83 8.96 6.05
CA GLY A 66 -33.73 8.31 5.08
C GLY A 66 -34.36 7.06 5.70
N GLU A 67 -35.69 7.06 5.80
CA GLU A 67 -36.47 6.04 6.50
C GLU A 67 -36.99 4.92 5.59
N GLY A 68 -37.37 3.78 6.19
CA GLY A 68 -38.53 3.01 5.73
C GLY A 68 -38.32 1.92 4.67
N VAL A 69 -38.11 0.68 5.12
CA VAL A 69 -38.38 -0.54 4.33
C VAL A 69 -39.74 -1.11 4.74
N PRO A 70 -40.54 -1.62 3.79
CA PRO A 70 -41.42 -2.76 4.03
C PRO A 70 -41.07 -3.98 3.14
N PRO A 71 -41.37 -5.22 3.56
CA PRO A 71 -40.88 -6.44 2.92
C PRO A 71 -41.81 -6.97 1.81
N GLY A 72 -41.23 -7.74 0.87
CA GLY A 72 -41.94 -8.53 -0.15
C GLY A 72 -41.32 -9.92 -0.26
N SER A 73 -42.18 -10.96 -0.31
CA SER A 73 -41.76 -12.37 -0.16
C SER A 73 -41.34 -13.06 -1.47
N ALA A 74 -40.74 -14.24 -1.34
CA ALA A 74 -40.19 -15.05 -2.43
C ALA A 74 -41.25 -15.72 -3.33
N GLU A 75 -40.89 -16.02 -4.58
CA GLU A 75 -40.68 -17.39 -5.12
C GLU A 75 -40.60 -17.34 -6.68
N GLY A 76 -39.83 -18.25 -7.28
CA GLY A 76 -39.70 -18.31 -8.75
C GLY A 76 -38.52 -19.15 -9.24
N ALA A 77 -38.68 -20.47 -9.29
CA ALA A 77 -37.69 -21.36 -9.91
C ALA A 77 -37.78 -21.31 -11.45
N GLY A 78 -36.62 -21.27 -12.12
CA GLY A 78 -36.54 -21.27 -13.59
C GLY A 78 -35.19 -21.81 -14.08
N THR A 79 -35.20 -22.99 -14.70
CA THR A 79 -34.01 -23.74 -15.13
C THR A 79 -33.51 -23.41 -16.54
N GLN A 80 -32.19 -23.65 -16.72
CA GLN A 80 -31.46 -23.97 -17.97
C GLN A 80 -31.01 -22.81 -18.89
N GLY A 81 -29.75 -22.92 -19.32
CA GLY A 81 -29.09 -22.05 -20.29
C GLY A 81 -27.55 -22.10 -20.20
N ALA A 82 -26.93 -23.25 -20.49
CA ALA A 82 -25.47 -23.38 -20.48
C ALA A 82 -24.84 -22.74 -21.74
N PRO A 83 -23.84 -21.84 -21.62
CA PRO A 83 -23.10 -21.32 -22.77
C PRO A 83 -22.05 -22.33 -23.29
N PRO A 84 -21.59 -22.20 -24.55
CA PRO A 84 -20.79 -23.23 -25.21
C PRO A 84 -19.33 -23.29 -24.72
N ALA A 85 -18.75 -24.50 -24.78
CA ALA A 85 -17.34 -24.73 -24.54
C ALA A 85 -16.48 -24.21 -25.72
N GLY A 86 -15.40 -23.48 -25.44
CA GLY A 86 -14.53 -22.99 -26.52
C GLY A 86 -13.53 -21.88 -26.18
N GLN A 87 -12.85 -21.95 -25.03
CA GLN A 87 -11.53 -21.32 -24.80
C GLN A 87 -11.00 -21.72 -23.42
N THR A 88 -10.16 -22.75 -23.36
CA THR A 88 -9.33 -23.03 -22.18
C THR A 88 -8.23 -22.00 -22.10
N MET A 89 -8.38 -21.04 -21.19
CA MET A 89 -7.22 -20.34 -20.62
C MET A 89 -6.25 -21.39 -20.07
N PRO A 90 -4.92 -21.22 -20.20
CA PRO A 90 -3.97 -22.08 -19.51
C PRO A 90 -4.26 -22.03 -18.01
N GLY A 91 -4.48 -23.19 -17.39
CA GLY A 91 -4.75 -23.28 -15.95
C GLY A 91 -3.54 -22.80 -15.14
N PRO A 92 -3.76 -22.30 -13.90
CA PRO A 92 -2.67 -21.78 -13.07
C PRO A 92 -1.62 -22.87 -12.81
N PRO A 93 -0.31 -22.54 -12.92
CA PRO A 93 0.76 -23.51 -12.72
C PRO A 93 0.90 -23.92 -11.24
N ASP A 94 1.31 -25.17 -11.04
CA ASP A 94 1.81 -25.75 -9.79
C ASP A 94 1.00 -25.37 -8.53
N VAL A 95 -0.24 -25.87 -8.46
CA VAL A 95 -0.98 -26.04 -7.20
C VAL A 95 -0.17 -26.90 -6.23
N ASP A 96 0.26 -26.33 -5.10
CA ASP A 96 0.70 -27.15 -3.98
C ASP A 96 -0.46 -28.00 -3.44
N GLY A 97 -0.14 -29.02 -2.62
CA GLY A 97 -1.07 -30.09 -2.22
C GLY A 97 -2.31 -29.70 -1.38
N ASP A 98 -2.61 -28.41 -1.24
CA ASP A 98 -3.86 -27.87 -0.68
C ASP A 98 -4.85 -27.36 -1.75
N GLY A 99 -4.44 -27.33 -3.03
CA GLY A 99 -5.32 -27.06 -4.17
C GLY A 99 -5.57 -25.57 -4.48
N PHE A 100 -4.78 -24.66 -3.90
CA PHE A 100 -4.81 -23.23 -4.26
C PHE A 100 -3.75 -22.92 -5.33
N PRO A 101 -4.02 -21.97 -6.25
CA PRO A 101 -3.05 -21.59 -7.28
C PRO A 101 -1.75 -21.09 -6.65
N GLY A 102 -0.62 -21.22 -7.35
CA GLY A 102 0.69 -20.77 -6.87
C GLY A 102 1.46 -21.85 -6.11
N SER A 103 2.79 -21.80 -6.25
CA SER A 103 3.72 -22.80 -5.69
C SER A 103 4.55 -22.22 -4.55
N SER A 104 4.88 -23.04 -3.56
CA SER A 104 5.83 -22.74 -2.48
C SER A 104 7.27 -23.17 -2.79
N LYS A 105 7.59 -23.59 -4.03
CA LYS A 105 8.91 -24.11 -4.41
C LYS A 105 10.00 -23.03 -4.32
N GLY A 106 10.99 -23.24 -3.44
CA GLY A 106 12.04 -22.26 -3.13
C GLY A 106 11.62 -21.21 -2.11
N CYS A 107 10.52 -21.46 -1.39
CA CYS A 107 10.03 -20.65 -0.29
C CYS A 107 9.84 -21.50 0.99
N PRO A 108 9.78 -20.87 2.18
CA PRO A 108 9.28 -21.51 3.38
C PRO A 108 7.88 -22.11 3.16
N ALA A 109 7.56 -23.21 3.84
CA ALA A 109 6.32 -23.96 3.63
C ALA A 109 5.01 -23.20 3.93
N ASP A 110 5.08 -22.03 4.58
CA ASP A 110 3.96 -21.14 4.84
C ASP A 110 3.86 -19.97 3.84
N MET A 111 4.77 -19.87 2.87
CA MET A 111 4.86 -18.75 1.91
C MET A 111 4.71 -19.24 0.46
N VAL A 112 4.22 -18.39 -0.43
CA VAL A 112 4.14 -18.65 -1.88
C VAL A 112 5.24 -17.92 -2.64
N LEU A 113 5.75 -18.55 -3.70
CA LEU A 113 6.68 -17.97 -4.63
C LEU A 113 5.95 -17.02 -5.58
N VAL A 114 6.39 -15.76 -5.57
CA VAL A 114 6.05 -14.77 -6.60
C VAL A 114 7.25 -14.64 -7.52
N ALA A 115 7.11 -15.05 -8.78
CA ALA A 115 8.20 -15.05 -9.76
C ALA A 115 7.71 -14.71 -11.17
N GLY A 116 8.45 -13.87 -11.89
CA GLY A 116 8.15 -13.48 -13.28
C GLY A 116 8.65 -12.08 -13.61
N ASN A 117 8.04 -11.45 -14.61
CA ASN A 117 8.50 -10.21 -15.24
C ASN A 117 7.54 -9.05 -14.93
N TYR A 118 7.85 -8.31 -13.86
CA TYR A 118 7.12 -7.12 -13.41
C TYR A 118 7.27 -5.97 -14.41
N CYS A 119 6.23 -5.14 -14.58
CA CYS A 119 6.30 -3.92 -15.38
C CYS A 119 6.28 -2.69 -14.45
N PRO A 120 7.37 -1.93 -14.26
CA PRO A 120 7.36 -0.81 -13.32
C PRO A 120 6.26 0.25 -13.58
N GLU A 121 5.98 0.59 -14.85
CA GLU A 121 5.05 1.65 -15.25
C GLU A 121 3.93 1.11 -16.14
N VAL A 122 2.66 1.37 -15.79
CA VAL A 122 1.49 0.85 -16.53
C VAL A 122 0.44 1.91 -16.78
N LEU A 123 -0.35 1.71 -17.84
CA LEU A 123 -1.56 2.47 -18.12
C LEU A 123 -2.80 1.61 -17.86
N GLN A 124 -3.49 1.88 -16.75
CA GLN A 124 -4.77 1.28 -16.40
C GLN A 124 -5.91 2.28 -16.67
N SER A 125 -6.55 2.16 -17.84
CA SER A 125 -7.66 3.05 -18.24
C SER A 125 -8.99 2.58 -17.63
N CYS A 126 -9.54 3.36 -16.69
CA CYS A 126 -10.88 3.11 -16.16
C CYS A 126 -11.94 3.39 -17.23
N LEU A 127 -12.92 2.48 -17.38
CA LEU A 127 -14.05 2.62 -18.30
C LEU A 127 -15.33 3.09 -17.60
N ARG A 128 -15.47 2.81 -16.31
CA ARG A 128 -16.67 3.11 -15.52
C ARG A 128 -16.29 3.30 -14.05
N HIS A 129 -16.53 4.48 -13.49
CA HIS A 129 -16.36 4.74 -12.06
C HIS A 129 -17.64 4.42 -11.27
N HIS A 130 -17.52 4.34 -9.95
CA HIS A 130 -18.65 4.18 -9.03
C HIS A 130 -19.46 5.49 -8.93
N ASP A 131 -20.78 5.42 -8.90
CA ASP A 131 -21.67 6.59 -8.99
C ASP A 131 -21.40 7.70 -7.97
N GLU A 132 -20.93 7.36 -6.77
CA GLU A 132 -20.50 8.35 -5.78
C GLU A 132 -19.37 9.25 -6.29
N TYR A 133 -18.41 8.68 -7.03
CA TYR A 133 -17.28 9.41 -7.60
C TYR A 133 -17.75 10.28 -8.77
N GLU A 134 -18.59 9.76 -9.65
CA GLU A 134 -19.22 10.53 -10.74
C GLU A 134 -19.99 11.74 -10.18
N ARG A 135 -20.82 11.52 -9.14
CA ARG A 135 -21.54 12.61 -8.45
C ARG A 135 -20.61 13.61 -7.75
N ASP A 136 -19.42 13.19 -7.29
CA ASP A 136 -18.40 14.12 -6.74
C ASP A 136 -17.75 14.96 -7.85
N GLN A 137 -17.38 14.34 -8.99
CA GLN A 137 -16.80 15.06 -10.12
C GLN A 137 -17.77 16.09 -10.70
N GLU A 138 -19.04 15.70 -10.90
CA GLU A 138 -20.06 16.62 -11.42
C GLU A 138 -20.30 17.80 -10.47
N LYS A 139 -20.37 17.58 -9.14
CA LYS A 139 -20.45 18.67 -8.15
C LYS A 139 -19.25 19.62 -8.20
N LYS A 140 -18.04 19.08 -8.41
CA LYS A 140 -16.82 19.88 -8.53
C LYS A 140 -16.79 20.71 -9.81
N LYS A 141 -17.19 20.11 -10.93
CA LYS A 141 -17.34 20.80 -12.21
C LYS A 141 -18.35 21.94 -12.10
N GLN A 142 -19.52 21.69 -11.51
CA GLN A 142 -20.54 22.74 -11.27
C GLN A 142 -20.05 23.90 -10.40
N LYS A 143 -19.08 23.68 -9.50
CA LYS A 143 -18.40 24.76 -8.76
C LYS A 143 -17.41 25.51 -9.66
N GLN A 144 -16.57 24.79 -10.40
CA GLN A 144 -15.60 25.37 -11.33
C GLN A 144 -16.28 26.24 -12.39
N ASP A 145 -17.40 25.78 -12.95
CA ASP A 145 -18.22 26.51 -13.93
C ASP A 145 -18.83 27.81 -13.36
N LYS A 146 -18.95 27.92 -12.02
CA LYS A 146 -19.35 29.14 -11.29
C LYS A 146 -18.17 30.01 -10.83
N GLY A 147 -16.93 29.61 -11.12
CA GLY A 147 -15.73 30.26 -10.59
C GLY A 147 -15.43 29.96 -9.11
N GLU A 148 -16.11 28.98 -8.51
CA GLU A 148 -15.89 28.55 -7.14
C GLU A 148 -14.77 27.50 -7.04
N ALA A 149 -14.07 27.46 -5.90
CA ALA A 149 -13.09 26.41 -5.63
C ALA A 149 -13.79 25.05 -5.43
N ALA A 150 -13.43 24.07 -6.27
CA ALA A 150 -13.96 22.70 -6.23
C ALA A 150 -13.85 22.04 -4.84
N GLY A 151 -12.73 22.26 -4.15
CA GLY A 151 -12.41 21.67 -2.85
C GLY A 151 -11.84 20.25 -2.94
N SER A 152 -11.43 19.72 -1.78
CA SER A 152 -11.02 18.31 -1.63
C SER A 152 -12.23 17.36 -1.70
N SER A 153 -12.01 16.13 -2.16
CA SER A 153 -13.01 15.06 -2.04
C SER A 153 -12.79 14.26 -0.77
N THR A 154 -13.89 13.74 -0.22
CA THR A 154 -13.88 12.59 0.70
C THR A 154 -14.23 11.27 0.00
N VAL A 155 -14.60 11.32 -1.29
CA VAL A 155 -14.98 10.15 -2.09
C VAL A 155 -13.75 9.57 -2.78
N SER A 156 -13.50 8.27 -2.56
CA SER A 156 -12.42 7.56 -3.26
C SER A 156 -12.77 7.33 -4.73
N GLU A 157 -11.76 7.45 -5.60
CA GLU A 157 -11.82 7.01 -6.99
C GLU A 157 -11.87 5.47 -7.06
N ARG A 158 -13.09 4.95 -6.96
CA ARG A 158 -13.42 3.54 -7.16
C ARG A 158 -13.83 3.34 -8.61
N CYS A 159 -12.93 2.76 -9.40
CA CYS A 159 -13.29 2.26 -10.72
C CYS A 159 -14.04 0.93 -10.56
N LEU A 160 -15.07 0.70 -11.37
CA LEU A 160 -15.81 -0.56 -11.39
C LEU A 160 -15.28 -1.50 -12.47
N GLU A 161 -14.68 -0.96 -13.52
CA GLU A 161 -14.27 -1.71 -14.70
C GLU A 161 -13.14 -1.01 -15.47
N TYR A 162 -12.06 -1.74 -15.72
CA TYR A 162 -10.93 -1.29 -16.51
C TYR A 162 -10.94 -1.86 -17.92
N ARG A 163 -10.34 -1.11 -18.85
CA ARG A 163 -10.01 -1.60 -20.18
C ARG A 163 -8.99 -2.72 -20.06
N ALA A 164 -9.29 -3.87 -20.67
CA ALA A 164 -8.36 -4.96 -20.86
C ALA A 164 -7.80 -4.96 -22.30
N PRO A 165 -6.54 -5.40 -22.52
CA PRO A 165 -5.52 -5.65 -21.49
C PRO A 165 -4.97 -4.34 -20.89
N THR A 166 -4.32 -4.43 -19.72
CA THR A 166 -3.48 -3.34 -19.21
C THR A 166 -2.26 -3.14 -20.12
N GLU A 167 -1.86 -1.89 -20.36
CA GLU A 167 -0.65 -1.58 -21.15
C GLU A 167 0.57 -1.39 -20.24
N CYS A 168 1.69 -2.04 -20.59
CA CYS A 168 2.99 -1.82 -19.98
C CYS A 168 3.71 -0.66 -20.69
N LEU A 169 3.97 0.43 -19.97
CA LEU A 169 4.67 1.62 -20.51
C LEU A 169 6.19 1.50 -20.38
N SER A 170 6.68 0.63 -19.48
CA SER A 170 8.12 0.42 -19.30
C SER A 170 8.78 -0.22 -20.51
N LYS A 171 9.91 0.35 -20.95
CA LYS A 171 10.74 -0.17 -22.06
C LYS A 171 11.25 -1.60 -21.86
N LYS A 172 11.33 -2.05 -20.61
CA LYS A 172 11.71 -3.39 -20.18
C LYS A 172 10.87 -3.75 -18.96
N ARG A 173 10.55 -5.04 -18.86
CA ARG A 173 10.07 -5.64 -17.61
C ARG A 173 11.27 -6.08 -16.77
N GLU A 174 11.08 -6.12 -15.46
CA GLU A 174 12.10 -6.44 -14.47
C GLU A 174 11.82 -7.83 -13.88
N PRO A 175 12.81 -8.74 -13.86
CA PRO A 175 12.62 -10.05 -13.25
C PRO A 175 12.52 -9.90 -11.72
N MET A 176 11.40 -10.34 -11.16
CA MET A 176 11.19 -10.44 -9.72
C MET A 176 11.10 -11.91 -9.31
N ARG A 177 11.68 -12.25 -8.15
CA ARG A 177 11.60 -13.58 -7.54
C ARG A 177 11.72 -13.44 -6.02
N PHE A 178 10.62 -13.66 -5.30
CA PHE A 178 10.56 -13.56 -3.84
C PHE A 178 9.43 -14.44 -3.28
N CYS A 179 9.40 -14.59 -1.97
CA CYS A 179 8.35 -15.29 -1.24
C CYS A 179 7.43 -14.27 -0.57
N ALA A 180 6.12 -14.48 -0.65
CA ALA A 180 5.10 -13.71 0.08
C ALA A 180 4.31 -14.63 1.02
N ASP A 181 3.91 -14.11 2.18
CA ASP A 181 2.92 -14.77 3.03
C ASP A 181 1.61 -14.99 2.23
N ARG A 182 1.12 -16.24 2.21
CA ARG A 182 -0.08 -16.63 1.45
C ARG A 182 -1.31 -15.84 1.92
N TYR A 183 -1.38 -15.50 3.20
CA TYR A 183 -2.44 -14.72 3.83
C TYR A 183 -1.89 -13.47 4.55
N GLU A 184 -2.76 -12.50 4.84
CA GLU A 184 -2.43 -11.39 5.76
C GLU A 184 -1.94 -11.94 7.12
N TRP A 185 -1.06 -11.22 7.82
CA TRP A 185 -0.51 -11.66 9.11
C TRP A 185 -1.64 -11.94 10.12
N PRO A 186 -1.72 -13.12 10.77
CA PRO A 186 -0.62 -14.03 11.12
C PRO A 186 -0.29 -15.13 10.09
N ASN A 187 -0.64 -14.95 8.81
CA ASN A 187 -0.38 -15.92 7.74
C ASN A 187 -0.99 -17.31 8.01
N LYS A 188 -2.15 -17.34 8.68
CA LYS A 188 -2.84 -18.57 9.08
C LYS A 188 -4.31 -18.49 8.68
N LYS A 189 -4.70 -19.30 7.69
CA LYS A 189 -6.06 -19.36 7.15
C LYS A 189 -7.12 -19.49 8.27
N GLY A 190 -8.16 -18.66 8.21
CA GLY A 190 -9.25 -18.67 9.17
C GLY A 190 -9.01 -17.88 10.46
N GLU A 191 -7.83 -17.33 10.69
CA GLU A 191 -7.63 -16.26 11.68
C GLU A 191 -8.10 -14.91 11.12
N LEU A 192 -8.41 -13.95 11.99
CA LEU A 192 -8.48 -12.54 11.57
C LEU A 192 -7.05 -12.00 11.38
N PRO A 193 -6.82 -11.06 10.46
CA PRO A 193 -5.49 -10.46 10.34
C PRO A 193 -5.14 -9.62 11.58
N ALA A 194 -3.92 -9.07 11.68
CA ALA A 194 -3.58 -8.09 12.70
C ALA A 194 -4.13 -6.70 12.36
N LEU A 195 -4.47 -5.90 13.38
CA LEU A 195 -4.80 -4.47 13.25
C LEU A 195 -4.25 -3.65 14.41
N LEU A 196 -4.37 -2.31 14.36
CA LEU A 196 -3.85 -1.37 15.36
C LEU A 196 -2.35 -1.56 15.63
N ILE A 197 -1.63 -1.88 14.55
CA ILE A 197 -0.18 -2.09 14.49
C ILE A 197 0.44 -1.02 13.59
N SER A 198 1.52 -0.37 14.05
CA SER A 198 2.24 0.59 13.21
C SER A 198 3.24 -0.10 12.31
N TRP A 199 3.62 0.55 11.22
CA TRP A 199 4.63 0.05 10.28
C TRP A 199 5.90 -0.44 11.00
N THR A 200 6.39 0.34 11.97
CA THR A 200 7.57 -0.01 12.78
C THR A 200 7.39 -1.31 13.57
N ASP A 201 6.19 -1.61 14.06
CA ASP A 201 5.92 -2.84 14.81
C ASP A 201 5.65 -4.01 13.86
N ALA A 202 4.97 -3.79 12.73
CA ALA A 202 4.80 -4.77 11.66
C ALA A 202 6.15 -5.27 11.11
N LYS A 203 7.08 -4.33 10.86
CA LYS A 203 8.45 -4.62 10.42
C LYS A 203 9.20 -5.50 11.41
N LYS A 204 9.19 -5.15 12.70
CA LYS A 204 9.79 -5.97 13.78
C LYS A 204 9.15 -7.34 13.88
N THR A 205 7.83 -7.45 13.69
CA THR A 205 7.12 -8.73 13.71
C THR A 205 7.62 -9.65 12.59
N CYS A 206 7.72 -9.16 11.36
CA CYS A 206 8.30 -9.95 10.25
C CYS A 206 9.76 -10.32 10.50
N GLU A 207 10.58 -9.39 10.98
CA GLU A 207 11.98 -9.62 11.32
C GLU A 207 12.13 -10.70 12.41
N SER A 208 11.24 -10.71 13.41
CA SER A 208 11.26 -11.69 14.52
C SER A 208 11.05 -13.15 14.08
N VAL A 209 10.45 -13.36 12.90
CA VAL A 209 10.24 -14.69 12.30
C VAL A 209 11.15 -14.97 11.09
N GLY A 210 12.22 -14.20 10.92
CA GLY A 210 13.19 -14.40 9.84
C GLY A 210 12.64 -14.07 8.43
N LYS A 211 11.71 -13.11 8.38
CA LYS A 211 11.12 -12.50 7.18
C LYS A 211 11.37 -10.98 7.21
N ARG A 212 10.76 -10.23 6.30
CA ARG A 212 10.74 -8.75 6.24
C ARG A 212 9.34 -8.27 5.82
N LEU A 213 9.07 -6.97 5.84
CA LEU A 213 7.92 -6.45 5.10
C LEU A 213 8.14 -6.62 3.59
N CYS A 214 7.05 -6.76 2.85
CA CYS A 214 7.05 -6.61 1.40
C CYS A 214 7.37 -5.16 1.03
N THR A 215 8.05 -4.96 -0.10
CA THR A 215 8.22 -3.65 -0.71
C THR A 215 6.98 -3.23 -1.51
N GLU A 216 6.89 -1.94 -1.85
CA GLU A 216 5.82 -1.38 -2.68
C GLU A 216 5.65 -2.10 -4.02
N ASP A 217 6.75 -2.47 -4.69
CA ASP A 217 6.74 -3.19 -5.97
C ASP A 217 6.50 -4.70 -5.82
N GLU A 218 6.98 -5.33 -4.76
CA GLU A 218 6.65 -6.74 -4.46
C GLU A 218 5.15 -6.91 -4.22
N PHE A 219 4.53 -6.01 -3.46
CA PHE A 219 3.08 -6.02 -3.29
C PHE A 219 2.34 -5.81 -4.62
N ASN A 220 2.80 -4.85 -5.46
CA ASN A 220 2.22 -4.64 -6.79
C ASN A 220 2.21 -5.96 -7.56
N PHE A 221 3.38 -6.57 -7.75
CA PHE A 221 3.54 -7.76 -8.58
C PHE A 221 2.80 -8.97 -8.00
N ALA A 222 2.90 -9.21 -6.68
CA ALA A 222 2.16 -10.26 -5.98
C ALA A 222 0.64 -10.16 -6.17
N CYS A 223 0.11 -8.94 -6.34
CA CYS A 223 -1.30 -8.67 -6.55
C CYS A 223 -1.71 -8.78 -8.01
N GLU A 224 -0.93 -8.21 -8.94
CA GLU A 224 -1.38 -7.95 -10.31
C GLU A 224 -0.90 -8.96 -11.37
N GLY A 225 0.11 -9.78 -11.07
CA GLY A 225 0.69 -10.73 -12.02
C GLY A 225 1.42 -10.10 -13.21
N GLU A 226 1.84 -10.92 -14.17
CA GLU A 226 2.44 -10.41 -15.42
C GLU A 226 1.43 -9.67 -16.32
N GLU A 227 0.12 -9.87 -16.10
CA GLU A 227 -0.95 -9.18 -16.82
C GLU A 227 -1.22 -7.76 -16.30
N MET A 228 -0.60 -7.35 -15.18
CA MET A 228 -0.76 -6.01 -14.58
C MET A 228 -2.22 -5.70 -14.25
N LEU A 229 -2.91 -6.69 -13.68
CA LEU A 229 -4.33 -6.59 -13.33
C LEU A 229 -4.57 -5.44 -12.32
N PRO A 230 -5.57 -4.59 -12.54
CA PRO A 230 -5.89 -3.51 -11.60
C PRO A 230 -6.44 -4.05 -10.27
N TYR A 231 -7.11 -5.20 -10.32
CA TYR A 231 -7.56 -5.97 -9.16
C TYR A 231 -6.92 -7.35 -9.13
N THR A 232 -6.77 -7.91 -7.94
CA THR A 232 -6.12 -9.20 -7.67
C THR A 232 -6.62 -10.36 -8.55
N ASN A 233 -7.88 -10.30 -8.99
CA ASN A 233 -8.55 -11.33 -9.78
C ASN A 233 -9.11 -10.83 -11.13
N GLY A 234 -8.65 -9.66 -11.63
CA GLY A 234 -8.97 -9.20 -12.98
C GLY A 234 -9.22 -7.69 -13.13
N TYR A 235 -10.09 -7.36 -14.10
CA TYR A 235 -10.36 -5.98 -14.54
C TYR A 235 -11.63 -5.35 -13.95
N VAL A 236 -12.44 -6.13 -13.22
CA VAL A 236 -13.74 -5.71 -12.66
C VAL A 236 -13.67 -5.70 -11.14
N ARG A 237 -14.15 -4.62 -10.52
CA ARG A 237 -14.29 -4.51 -9.07
C ARG A 237 -15.51 -5.28 -8.60
N ASP A 238 -15.32 -6.26 -7.71
CA ASP A 238 -16.38 -7.17 -7.29
C ASP A 238 -16.37 -7.39 -5.76
N PRO A 239 -17.30 -6.76 -5.00
CA PRO A 239 -17.41 -6.93 -3.56
C PRO A 239 -17.95 -8.30 -3.11
N ALA A 240 -18.39 -9.17 -4.04
CA ALA A 240 -18.70 -10.56 -3.73
C ALA A 240 -17.45 -11.46 -3.80
N LYS A 241 -16.37 -11.02 -4.47
CA LYS A 241 -15.10 -11.76 -4.56
C LYS A 241 -14.10 -11.37 -3.49
N CYS A 242 -13.99 -10.08 -3.18
CA CYS A 242 -13.04 -9.52 -2.21
C CYS A 242 -13.77 -8.71 -1.12
N SER A 243 -13.17 -8.59 0.06
CA SER A 243 -13.77 -7.89 1.21
C SER A 243 -13.59 -6.38 1.04
N ILE A 244 -14.43 -5.74 0.22
CA ILE A 244 -14.38 -4.31 -0.14
C ILE A 244 -15.77 -3.65 -0.09
N ASP A 245 -15.81 -2.31 -0.15
CA ASP A 245 -17.03 -1.50 -0.29
C ASP A 245 -18.09 -1.65 0.83
N LYS A 246 -17.71 -2.19 1.99
CA LYS A 246 -18.60 -2.23 3.16
C LYS A 246 -18.89 -0.82 3.68
N PRO A 247 -20.06 -0.58 4.30
CA PRO A 247 -20.40 0.74 4.84
C PRO A 247 -19.35 1.27 5.82
N TYR A 248 -18.94 2.53 5.61
CA TYR A 248 -18.05 3.23 6.53
C TYR A 248 -18.73 3.43 7.89
N ARG A 249 -18.05 3.07 8.97
CA ARG A 249 -18.48 3.32 10.35
C ARG A 249 -17.62 4.44 10.93
N LYS A 250 -18.25 5.57 11.30
CA LYS A 250 -17.56 6.71 11.91
C LYS A 250 -17.05 6.30 13.30
N ARG A 251 -15.76 6.54 13.56
CA ARG A 251 -15.14 6.35 14.88
C ARG A 251 -15.69 7.37 15.88
N GLU A 252 -16.17 6.88 17.02
CA GLU A 252 -16.76 7.61 18.14
C GLU A 252 -15.79 7.72 19.33
N HIS A 253 -14.86 6.77 19.48
CA HIS A 253 -13.87 6.78 20.56
C HIS A 253 -12.43 6.61 20.04
N LYS A 254 -11.45 7.17 20.76
CA LYS A 254 -10.04 7.01 20.40
C LYS A 254 -9.58 5.57 20.64
N LEU A 255 -9.09 4.93 19.59
CA LEU A 255 -8.43 3.62 19.67
C LEU A 255 -6.99 3.74 20.19
N ARG A 256 -6.47 2.63 20.73
CA ARG A 256 -5.10 2.46 21.21
C ARG A 256 -4.46 1.30 20.45
N LYS A 257 -3.12 1.20 20.42
CA LYS A 257 -2.42 -0.01 19.94
C LYS A 257 -3.01 -1.29 20.59
N TYR A 258 -3.12 -2.36 19.81
CA TYR A 258 -3.97 -3.53 20.08
C TYR A 258 -3.98 -4.00 21.55
N ASP A 259 -2.83 -4.36 22.13
CA ASP A 259 -2.71 -4.84 23.53
C ASP A 259 -3.29 -3.91 24.59
N ARG A 260 -3.21 -2.59 24.36
CA ARG A 260 -3.79 -1.57 25.25
C ARG A 260 -5.28 -1.37 24.98
N CYS A 261 -5.72 -1.62 23.75
CA CYS A 261 -7.14 -1.57 23.41
C CYS A 261 -7.92 -2.74 24.04
N MET A 262 -7.38 -3.96 23.95
CA MET A 262 -8.01 -5.17 24.52
C MET A 262 -8.12 -5.13 26.05
N LYS A 263 -7.30 -4.32 26.72
CA LYS A 263 -7.32 -4.09 28.19
C LYS A 263 -8.20 -2.91 28.62
N ASP A 264 -8.66 -2.07 27.69
CA ASP A 264 -9.51 -0.91 27.94
C ASP A 264 -10.93 -1.21 27.43
N PRO A 265 -11.93 -1.45 28.30
CA PRO A 265 -13.26 -1.85 27.88
C PRO A 265 -13.94 -0.91 26.88
N ARG A 266 -13.63 0.40 26.91
CA ARG A 266 -14.18 1.37 25.96
C ARG A 266 -13.51 1.27 24.60
N CYS A 267 -12.19 1.06 24.58
CA CYS A 267 -11.45 0.85 23.34
C CYS A 267 -11.86 -0.47 22.68
N LYS A 268 -11.95 -1.55 23.45
CA LYS A 268 -12.37 -2.86 22.97
C LYS A 268 -13.77 -2.82 22.35
N ALA A 269 -14.75 -2.24 23.04
CA ALA A 269 -16.12 -2.15 22.52
C ALA A 269 -16.22 -1.29 21.25
N GLU A 270 -15.46 -0.21 21.15
CA GLU A 270 -15.40 0.61 19.92
C GLU A 270 -14.74 -0.16 18.77
N LEU A 271 -13.66 -0.90 19.04
CA LEU A 271 -13.01 -1.73 18.05
C LEU A 271 -13.95 -2.82 17.52
N GLU A 272 -14.65 -3.54 18.41
CA GLU A 272 -15.64 -4.56 18.05
C GLU A 272 -16.81 -3.97 17.21
N ARG A 273 -17.17 -2.70 17.45
CA ARG A 273 -18.17 -1.97 16.65
C ARG A 273 -17.65 -1.53 15.28
N LEU A 274 -16.36 -1.22 15.15
CA LEU A 274 -15.74 -0.75 13.90
C LEU A 274 -15.26 -1.88 12.99
N ASP A 275 -14.78 -2.99 13.56
CA ASP A 275 -14.21 -4.12 12.83
C ASP A 275 -15.27 -4.80 11.93
N GLN A 276 -14.93 -4.96 10.65
CA GLN A 276 -15.74 -5.70 9.67
C GLN A 276 -14.85 -6.60 8.81
N ARG A 277 -13.67 -6.98 9.31
CA ARG A 277 -12.75 -7.90 8.63
C ARG A 277 -13.38 -9.27 8.52
N LEU A 278 -12.95 -10.01 7.52
CA LEU A 278 -13.23 -11.42 7.39
C LEU A 278 -11.99 -12.22 7.79
N PRO A 279 -12.16 -13.48 8.22
CA PRO A 279 -11.03 -14.39 8.40
C PRO A 279 -10.23 -14.52 7.10
N VAL A 280 -8.91 -14.55 7.19
CA VAL A 280 -8.02 -14.57 6.02
C VAL A 280 -8.22 -15.84 5.21
N GLY A 281 -8.29 -15.71 3.88
CA GLY A 281 -8.59 -16.82 2.97
C GLY A 281 -10.02 -17.36 3.05
N SER A 282 -10.96 -16.64 3.67
CA SER A 282 -12.40 -16.99 3.68
C SER A 282 -13.10 -16.68 2.34
N LEU A 283 -12.52 -15.78 1.53
CA LEU A 283 -13.00 -15.46 0.18
C LEU A 283 -12.12 -16.18 -0.86
N PRO A 284 -12.48 -17.38 -1.34
CA PRO A 284 -11.63 -18.17 -2.22
C PRO A 284 -11.35 -17.51 -3.58
N ALA A 285 -12.17 -16.53 -3.97
CA ALA A 285 -12.02 -15.75 -5.20
C ALA A 285 -11.17 -14.48 -5.03
N CYS A 286 -10.79 -14.08 -3.81
CA CYS A 286 -9.84 -12.99 -3.57
C CYS A 286 -8.40 -13.52 -3.54
N VAL A 287 -7.98 -14.15 -4.64
CA VAL A 287 -6.66 -14.79 -4.76
C VAL A 287 -5.96 -14.29 -6.03
N SER A 288 -4.67 -13.99 -5.92
CA SER A 288 -3.86 -13.50 -7.03
C SER A 288 -3.44 -14.62 -8.00
N PRO A 289 -2.90 -14.29 -9.19
CA PRO A 289 -2.30 -15.28 -10.09
C PRO A 289 -1.18 -16.13 -9.45
N PHE A 290 -0.59 -15.66 -8.34
CA PHE A 290 0.47 -16.33 -7.58
C PHE A 290 -0.02 -17.02 -6.30
N GLY A 291 -1.34 -17.08 -6.03
CA GLY A 291 -1.87 -17.72 -4.83
C GLY A 291 -1.94 -16.84 -3.58
N VAL A 292 -1.62 -15.55 -3.69
CA VAL A 292 -1.63 -14.63 -2.55
C VAL A 292 -3.07 -14.12 -2.33
N TYR A 293 -3.59 -14.35 -1.13
CA TYR A 293 -4.97 -14.00 -0.76
C TYR A 293 -5.13 -12.58 -0.25
N ASP A 294 -6.33 -12.03 -0.44
CA ASP A 294 -6.83 -10.82 0.22
C ASP A 294 -6.06 -9.52 -0.07
N LEU A 295 -5.21 -9.48 -1.11
CA LEU A 295 -4.42 -8.29 -1.51
C LEU A 295 -5.25 -7.08 -2.00
N ASN A 296 -6.58 -7.21 -2.10
CA ASN A 296 -7.49 -6.09 -2.33
C ASN A 296 -8.62 -6.14 -1.29
N GLY A 297 -8.69 -5.10 -0.46
CA GLY A 297 -9.63 -5.09 0.65
C GLY A 297 -9.15 -5.94 1.82
N ASN A 298 -10.10 -6.39 2.63
CA ASN A 298 -9.89 -6.82 4.00
C ASN A 298 -9.09 -5.75 4.76
N ILE A 299 -7.77 -5.79 4.93
CA ILE A 299 -7.02 -4.72 5.59
C ILE A 299 -6.04 -3.98 4.66
N ASN A 300 -5.78 -2.68 4.92
CA ASN A 300 -4.65 -2.05 4.24
C ASN A 300 -3.36 -2.69 4.75
N GLU A 301 -2.42 -2.98 3.86
CA GLU A 301 -1.17 -3.63 4.24
C GLU A 301 0.02 -2.67 4.22
N TRP A 302 0.77 -2.66 5.32
CA TRP A 302 2.05 -1.97 5.41
C TRP A 302 3.10 -2.57 4.48
N VAL A 303 3.75 -1.71 3.70
CA VAL A 303 4.93 -2.02 2.89
C VAL A 303 6.10 -1.10 3.20
N GLU A 304 7.32 -1.58 2.93
CA GLU A 304 8.52 -0.76 2.81
C GLU A 304 8.52 -0.01 1.47
N ARG A 305 9.00 1.23 1.46
CA ARG A 305 9.13 2.07 0.26
C ARG A 305 10.60 2.36 0.01
N PRO A 306 11.29 1.55 -0.82
CA PRO A 306 12.73 1.67 -1.03
C PRO A 306 13.18 3.08 -1.42
N GLY A 307 14.35 3.48 -0.90
CA GLY A 307 14.95 4.80 -1.18
C GLY A 307 14.27 6.00 -0.49
N LYS A 308 13.17 5.81 0.24
CA LYS A 308 12.61 6.86 1.11
C LYS A 308 13.40 6.98 2.41
N LYS A 309 13.27 8.13 3.07
CA LYS A 309 13.86 8.42 4.38
C LYS A 309 12.75 8.51 5.43
N TYR A 310 13.09 8.37 6.70
CA TYR A 310 12.16 8.65 7.80
C TYR A 310 11.54 10.06 7.65
N PRO A 311 10.22 10.24 7.82
CA PRO A 311 9.22 9.25 8.26
C PRO A 311 8.40 8.62 7.11
N ASP A 312 8.91 8.65 5.87
CA ASP A 312 8.17 8.32 4.63
C ASP A 312 8.49 6.92 4.04
N ARG A 313 9.17 6.05 4.79
CA ARG A 313 9.45 4.66 4.40
C ARG A 313 8.22 3.76 4.42
N SER A 314 7.18 4.17 5.15
CA SER A 314 5.90 3.48 5.22
C SER A 314 5.02 3.78 4.01
N GLY A 315 4.32 2.75 3.53
CA GLY A 315 3.18 2.87 2.62
C GLY A 315 2.10 1.87 2.98
N LEU A 316 0.84 2.22 2.71
CA LEU A 316 -0.30 1.31 2.82
C LEU A 316 -0.83 0.95 1.43
N LYS A 317 -1.10 -0.33 1.19
CA LYS A 317 -1.58 -0.87 -0.11
C LYS A 317 -2.80 -1.76 0.04
N GLY A 318 -3.37 -2.21 -1.09
CA GLY A 318 -4.52 -3.12 -1.17
C GLY A 318 -5.88 -2.46 -0.89
N GLY A 319 -5.93 -1.50 0.04
CA GLY A 319 -7.18 -0.96 0.57
C GLY A 319 -7.77 -1.85 1.67
N TRP A 320 -8.57 -1.27 2.56
CA TRP A 320 -9.32 -2.01 3.58
C TRP A 320 -10.77 -2.26 3.16
N TRP A 321 -11.54 -2.95 4.02
CA TRP A 321 -12.91 -3.37 3.77
C TRP A 321 -13.92 -2.24 3.46
N GLY A 322 -13.58 -0.99 3.73
CA GLY A 322 -14.42 0.18 3.45
C GLY A 322 -14.50 0.56 1.95
N PRO A 323 -15.18 1.68 1.64
CA PRO A 323 -15.40 2.16 0.27
C PRO A 323 -14.19 2.96 -0.27
N VAL A 324 -13.00 2.37 -0.20
CA VAL A 324 -11.74 2.98 -0.66
C VAL A 324 -11.32 2.55 -2.06
N ARG A 325 -10.36 3.28 -2.65
CA ARG A 325 -9.80 3.02 -3.99
C ARG A 325 -9.40 1.55 -4.24
N GLY A 326 -8.91 0.86 -3.20
CA GLY A 326 -8.61 -0.58 -3.09
C GLY A 326 -8.30 -1.30 -4.40
N ARG A 327 -7.03 -1.24 -4.81
CA ARG A 327 -6.44 -1.75 -6.08
C ARG A 327 -4.99 -2.17 -5.81
N CYS A 328 -4.39 -2.96 -6.70
CA CYS A 328 -3.01 -3.44 -6.53
C CYS A 328 -1.96 -2.32 -6.40
N ARG A 329 -1.98 -1.36 -7.34
CA ARG A 329 -0.92 -0.33 -7.45
C ARG A 329 -0.97 0.87 -6.50
N PRO A 330 -2.13 1.49 -6.22
CA PRO A 330 -2.18 2.72 -5.43
C PRO A 330 -1.60 2.55 -4.03
N THR A 331 -0.67 3.43 -3.66
CA THR A 331 -0.05 3.46 -2.33
C THR A 331 -0.48 4.71 -1.58
N VAL A 332 -0.95 4.53 -0.36
CA VAL A 332 -1.24 5.63 0.56
C VAL A 332 0.03 5.94 1.36
N GLY A 333 0.65 7.09 1.06
CA GLY A 333 1.94 7.50 1.65
C GLY A 333 1.86 8.64 2.68
N PHE A 334 0.65 9.02 3.13
CA PHE A 334 0.51 10.07 4.15
C PHE A 334 0.58 9.54 5.59
N HIS A 335 0.30 8.25 5.82
CA HIS A 335 0.52 7.59 7.10
C HIS A 335 2.02 7.31 7.30
N LYS A 336 2.53 7.63 8.49
CA LYS A 336 3.95 7.60 8.87
C LYS A 336 4.29 6.34 9.67
N GLU A 337 5.58 6.11 9.88
CA GLU A 337 6.11 4.86 10.46
C GLU A 337 5.60 4.48 11.86
N ASP A 338 5.05 5.46 12.60
CA ASP A 338 4.46 5.31 13.95
C ASP A 338 2.92 5.35 13.97
N ASP A 339 2.26 5.71 12.86
CA ASP A 339 0.80 5.71 12.76
C ASP A 339 0.26 4.28 12.85
N TYR A 340 -0.97 4.12 13.35
CA TYR A 340 -1.66 2.83 13.43
C TYR A 340 -3.19 3.03 13.37
N GLY A 341 -3.85 2.20 12.57
CA GLY A 341 -5.29 2.20 12.33
C GLY A 341 -5.97 0.87 12.65
N TYR A 342 -7.30 0.86 12.76
CA TYR A 342 -8.09 -0.38 12.79
C TYR A 342 -8.20 -0.98 11.38
N GLU A 343 -7.99 -0.14 10.37
CA GLU A 343 -7.93 -0.41 8.95
C GLU A 343 -6.51 -0.77 8.44
N GLU A 344 -5.53 -0.93 9.33
CA GLU A 344 -4.10 -1.10 9.00
C GLU A 344 -3.52 -2.38 9.60
N GLY A 345 -3.01 -3.26 8.73
CA GLY A 345 -2.32 -4.51 9.04
C GLY A 345 -1.13 -4.70 8.10
N PHE A 346 -0.75 -5.94 7.82
CA PHE A 346 0.43 -6.26 7.01
C PHE A 346 0.47 -7.74 6.63
N ARG A 347 1.40 -8.10 5.74
CA ARG A 347 1.96 -9.45 5.59
C ARG A 347 3.48 -9.38 5.45
N CYS A 348 4.15 -10.50 5.58
CA CYS A 348 5.60 -10.57 5.39
C CYS A 348 5.99 -11.08 3.99
N CYS A 349 7.16 -10.65 3.54
CA CYS A 349 7.87 -11.18 2.39
C CYS A 349 9.25 -11.69 2.81
N LYS A 350 9.90 -12.48 1.95
CA LYS A 350 11.26 -12.99 2.13
C LYS A 350 11.90 -13.19 0.77
N ASP A 351 13.22 -13.10 0.70
CA ASP A 351 13.95 -13.44 -0.53
C ASP A 351 13.79 -14.95 -0.79
N ALA A 352 13.54 -15.33 -2.05
CA ALA A 352 13.40 -16.73 -2.43
C ALA A 352 14.75 -17.42 -2.57
N GLU A 353 14.77 -18.75 -2.43
CA GLU A 353 15.96 -19.54 -2.73
C GLU A 353 16.29 -19.47 -4.25
N PRO A 354 17.58 -19.53 -4.63
CA PRO A 354 18.04 -19.41 -6.03
C PRO A 354 17.34 -20.36 -7.02
#